data_AF-A0A1H1NMP8-F1
#
_entry.id   AF-A0A1H1NMP8-F1
#
_cell.length_a   1.000
_cell.length_b   1.000
_cell.length_c   1.000
_cell.angle_alpha   90.00
_cell.angle_beta   90.00
_cell.angle_gamma   90.00
#
_symmetry.space_group_name_H-M   'P 1'
#
loop_
_entity.id
_entity.type
_entity.pdbx_description
1 polymer ?
#
loop_
_entity_poly.entity_id
_entity_poly.type
_entity_poly.pdbx_seq_one_letter_code
_entity_poly.pdbx_strand_id
1 'polypeptide(L)'
;MKTLQTVTLAVLFIGFTSCSSDNDNTPVSDPVQAEQVSNLFAPQTGGQGQPVGGEFTKFDFETGMQTTSDTDWDIAFRGTTIAVNGGTVTGTDDEPARNGDAGATIVTGTFASVTTAEGLTFAQDADASFAIPTGSDNGWYNYNPQVNIITPIPGKILVFKTTAGNYAKVEILSYYENAPANPDPQTDAGRYYTFNYVYNPNVGETSFE
;
A
#
# COMPACT_ATOMS: atom_id res chain seq x y z
N MET A 1 41.29 53.21 22.91
CA MET A 1 39.97 52.75 23.38
C MET A 1 39.48 51.66 22.43
N LYS A 2 39.28 50.46 22.98
CA LYS A 2 38.51 49.31 22.49
C LYS A 2 38.93 48.63 21.18
N THR A 3 39.87 47.71 21.35
CA THR A 3 40.03 46.43 20.63
C THR A 3 38.69 45.68 20.57
N LEU A 4 38.27 45.24 19.38
CA LEU A 4 37.18 44.28 19.21
C LEU A 4 37.79 42.91 18.88
N GLN A 5 37.63 41.98 19.81
CA GLN A 5 38.10 40.60 19.74
C GLN A 5 37.21 39.80 18.78
N THR A 6 37.81 39.14 17.80
CA THR A 6 37.17 38.08 17.01
C THR A 6 37.12 36.81 17.85
N VAL A 7 35.93 36.38 18.24
CA VAL A 7 35.69 35.08 18.89
C VAL A 7 35.51 34.03 17.80
N THR A 8 36.53 33.20 17.59
CA THR A 8 36.44 31.99 16.77
C THR A 8 35.81 30.89 17.61
N LEU A 9 34.55 30.54 17.33
CA LEU A 9 33.86 29.42 17.95
C LEU A 9 34.25 28.13 17.22
N ALA A 10 35.15 27.35 17.80
CA ALA A 10 35.46 25.99 17.34
C ALA A 10 34.38 25.03 17.88
N VAL A 11 33.52 24.54 16.98
CA VAL A 11 32.55 23.48 17.29
C VAL A 11 33.29 22.15 17.26
N LEU A 12 33.49 21.57 18.45
CA LEU A 12 34.06 20.23 18.63
C LEU A 12 32.94 19.20 18.39
N PHE A 13 32.93 18.58 17.21
CA PHE A 13 32.10 17.40 16.95
C PHE A 13 32.71 16.20 17.71
N ILE A 14 32.05 15.78 18.78
CA ILE A 14 32.35 14.50 19.44
C ILE A 14 31.54 13.43 18.71
N GLY A 15 32.18 12.70 17.80
CA GLY A 15 31.61 11.49 17.21
C GLY A 15 31.79 10.32 18.18
N PHE A 16 30.70 9.81 18.75
CA PHE A 16 30.70 8.51 19.39
C PHE A 16 30.53 7.43 18.32
N THR A 17 31.65 7.00 17.73
CA THR A 17 31.73 5.73 17.00
C THR A 17 31.88 4.62 18.04
N SER A 18 30.76 4.04 18.46
CA SER A 18 30.75 2.80 19.23
C SER A 18 30.74 1.61 18.26
N CYS A 19 31.92 1.21 17.80
CA CYS A 19 32.12 -0.10 17.19
C CYS A 19 32.69 -1.03 18.27
N SER A 20 31.83 -1.79 18.95
CA SER A 20 32.26 -3.05 19.57
C SER A 20 32.31 -4.10 18.48
N SER A 21 33.52 -4.53 18.16
CA SER A 21 33.82 -5.61 17.22
C SER A 21 33.34 -6.94 17.79
N ASP A 22 32.13 -7.36 17.43
CA ASP A 22 31.71 -8.75 17.49
C ASP A 22 31.42 -9.25 16.07
N ASN A 23 32.18 -10.26 15.67
CA ASN A 23 32.25 -10.81 14.33
C ASN A 23 31.26 -11.96 14.19
N ASP A 24 29.97 -11.67 14.37
CA ASP A 24 28.86 -12.58 14.05
C ASP A 24 28.34 -12.22 12.65
N ASN A 25 28.85 -12.94 11.65
CA ASN A 25 28.52 -12.74 10.25
C ASN A 25 27.16 -13.37 9.87
N THR A 26 26.20 -13.36 10.79
CA THR A 26 24.79 -13.63 10.48
C THR A 26 24.22 -12.36 9.88
N PRO A 27 23.67 -12.39 8.65
CA PRO A 27 22.87 -11.28 8.15
C PRO A 27 21.78 -10.98 9.18
N VAL A 28 21.80 -9.79 9.77
CA VAL A 28 20.72 -9.32 10.62
C VAL A 28 19.63 -8.84 9.69
N SER A 29 18.45 -9.45 9.75
CA SER A 29 17.29 -9.03 8.96
C SER A 29 16.87 -7.62 9.37
N ASP A 30 16.52 -6.80 8.40
CA ASP A 30 15.96 -5.46 8.62
C ASP A 30 14.58 -5.60 9.30
N PRO A 31 14.19 -4.66 10.18
CA PRO A 31 12.87 -4.71 10.80
C PRO A 31 11.76 -4.52 9.76
N VAL A 32 10.62 -5.18 9.96
CA VAL A 32 9.41 -4.90 9.18
C VAL A 32 8.98 -3.44 9.34
N GLN A 33 8.47 -2.85 8.27
CA GLN A 33 8.01 -1.47 8.23
C GLN A 33 6.50 -1.45 8.39
N ALA A 34 5.98 -0.74 9.40
CA ALA A 34 4.56 -0.65 9.69
C ALA A 34 4.12 0.82 9.65
N GLU A 35 3.25 1.17 8.71
CA GLU A 35 2.81 2.55 8.50
C GLU A 35 1.32 2.64 8.17
N GLN A 36 0.79 3.85 8.27
CA GLN A 36 -0.55 4.19 7.84
C GLN A 36 -0.49 5.22 6.72
N VAL A 37 -1.13 4.89 5.60
CA VAL A 37 -1.35 5.83 4.51
C VAL A 37 -2.73 6.44 4.69
N SER A 38 -2.81 7.78 4.58
CA SER A 38 -4.06 8.53 4.71
C SER A 38 -4.33 9.34 3.44
N ASN A 39 -5.60 9.45 3.07
CA ASN A 39 -6.08 10.28 1.96
C ASN A 39 -5.40 9.98 0.61
N LEU A 40 -5.08 8.73 0.32
CA LEU A 40 -4.58 8.34 -1.00
C LEU A 40 -5.74 8.42 -2.00
N PHE A 41 -5.68 9.42 -2.88
CA PHE A 41 -6.72 9.67 -3.86
C PHE A 41 -6.69 8.63 -4.98
N ALA A 42 -7.83 8.04 -5.33
CA ALA A 42 -7.99 6.98 -6.33
C ALA A 42 -8.98 7.43 -7.43
N PRO A 43 -8.58 8.36 -8.32
CA PRO A 43 -9.48 9.01 -9.27
C PRO A 43 -10.12 8.01 -10.23
N GLN A 44 -11.42 8.15 -10.51
CA GLN A 44 -12.12 7.34 -11.51
C GLN A 44 -13.04 8.22 -12.36
N THR A 45 -13.04 8.01 -13.66
CA THR A 45 -14.01 8.59 -14.60
C THR A 45 -14.98 7.51 -15.10
N GLY A 46 -16.16 7.94 -15.55
CA GLY A 46 -17.21 7.04 -16.03
C GLY A 46 -17.76 6.09 -14.96
N GLY A 47 -18.15 4.88 -15.37
CA GLY A 47 -18.95 3.96 -14.56
C GLY A 47 -20.47 4.19 -14.69
N GLN A 48 -21.27 3.40 -13.96
CA GLN A 48 -22.74 3.45 -14.01
C GLN A 48 -23.32 3.35 -15.44
N GLY A 49 -22.81 2.40 -16.23
CA GLY A 49 -23.23 2.17 -17.61
C GLY A 49 -22.41 2.93 -18.67
N GLN A 50 -21.43 3.74 -18.26
CA GLN A 50 -20.37 4.25 -19.13
C GLN A 50 -19.05 3.47 -18.91
N PRO A 51 -18.15 3.42 -19.90
CA PRO A 51 -16.81 2.86 -19.72
C PRO A 51 -16.12 3.43 -18.48
N VAL A 52 -15.40 2.58 -17.74
CA VAL A 52 -14.63 2.98 -16.56
C VAL A 52 -13.22 3.34 -16.99
N GLY A 53 -12.76 4.52 -16.61
CA GLY A 53 -11.41 5.02 -16.90
C GLY A 53 -10.87 5.92 -15.81
N GLY A 54 -9.86 6.72 -16.14
CA GLY A 54 -9.11 7.55 -15.21
C GLY A 54 -7.84 6.86 -14.73
N GLU A 55 -6.82 7.67 -14.44
CA GLU A 55 -5.51 7.20 -14.00
C GLU A 55 -5.59 6.37 -12.72
N PHE A 56 -4.78 5.32 -12.64
CA PHE A 56 -4.55 4.64 -11.38
C PHE A 56 -3.47 5.35 -10.58
N THR A 57 -3.76 5.63 -9.31
CA THR A 57 -2.74 6.09 -8.37
C THR A 57 -1.88 4.90 -7.94
N LYS A 58 -0.65 4.84 -8.43
CA LYS A 58 0.32 3.77 -8.12
C LYS A 58 0.98 3.99 -6.76
N PHE A 59 1.26 2.90 -6.05
CA PHE A 59 1.93 2.86 -4.75
C PHE A 59 2.99 1.76 -4.76
N ASP A 60 4.12 2.05 -4.13
CA ASP A 60 5.31 1.20 -4.06
C ASP A 60 5.64 0.93 -2.59
N PHE A 61 5.64 -0.34 -2.17
CA PHE A 61 5.82 -0.69 -0.75
C PHE A 61 7.26 -0.47 -0.29
N GLU A 62 8.22 -0.64 -1.20
CA GLU A 62 9.65 -0.46 -0.99
C GLU A 62 9.98 0.98 -0.57
N THR A 63 9.29 1.96 -1.16
CA THR A 63 9.43 3.38 -0.81
C THR A 63 8.36 3.90 0.15
N GLY A 64 7.25 3.18 0.34
CA GLY A 64 6.12 3.60 1.17
C GLY A 64 5.36 4.80 0.58
N MET A 65 5.49 5.07 -0.72
CA MET A 65 5.01 6.30 -1.35
C MET A 65 4.20 6.05 -2.63
N GLN A 66 3.41 7.06 -2.99
CA GLN A 66 2.86 7.17 -4.34
C GLN A 66 3.99 7.40 -5.34
N THR A 67 3.84 6.83 -6.53
CA THR A 67 4.88 6.84 -7.57
C THR A 67 4.27 7.10 -8.93
N THR A 68 5.01 7.80 -9.78
CA THR A 68 4.68 7.95 -11.21
C THR A 68 5.48 6.98 -12.09
N SER A 69 6.41 6.21 -11.51
CA SER A 69 7.25 5.25 -12.25
C SER A 69 6.40 4.24 -13.01
N ASP A 70 6.75 3.97 -14.26
CA ASP A 70 6.04 2.97 -15.08
C ASP A 70 6.31 1.54 -14.60
N THR A 71 7.45 1.31 -13.92
CA THR A 71 7.89 -0.01 -13.46
C THR A 71 7.88 -0.16 -11.95
N ASP A 72 8.22 0.90 -11.22
CA ASP A 72 8.46 0.83 -9.77
C ASP A 72 7.16 1.15 -9.04
N TRP A 73 6.27 0.17 -9.02
CA TRP A 73 5.00 0.16 -8.30
C TRP A 73 4.53 -1.29 -8.09
N ASP A 74 3.83 -1.54 -6.98
CA ASP A 74 3.30 -2.88 -6.67
C ASP A 74 1.79 -2.95 -6.78
N ILE A 75 1.12 -1.92 -6.28
CA ILE A 75 -0.34 -1.83 -6.27
C ILE A 75 -0.79 -0.48 -6.81
N ALA A 76 -1.98 -0.43 -7.41
CA ALA A 76 -2.53 0.80 -7.93
C ALA A 76 -4.02 0.91 -7.64
N PHE A 77 -4.48 2.12 -7.28
CA PHE A 77 -5.83 2.38 -6.82
C PHE A 77 -6.63 3.20 -7.83
N ARG A 78 -7.86 2.78 -8.11
CA ARG A 78 -8.83 3.54 -8.88
C ARG A 78 -10.26 3.23 -8.44
N GLY A 79 -10.99 4.24 -7.98
CA GLY A 79 -12.32 3.98 -7.44
C GLY A 79 -12.23 2.90 -6.36
N THR A 80 -13.04 1.85 -6.46
CA THR A 80 -12.99 0.69 -5.54
C THR A 80 -11.98 -0.41 -5.97
N THR A 81 -11.36 -0.25 -7.13
CA THR A 81 -10.43 -1.22 -7.69
C THR A 81 -9.02 -1.05 -7.11
N ILE A 82 -8.39 -2.19 -6.80
CA ILE A 82 -6.98 -2.30 -6.47
C ILE A 82 -6.37 -3.26 -7.50
N ALA A 83 -5.47 -2.73 -8.33
CA ALA A 83 -4.68 -3.49 -9.30
C ALA A 83 -3.34 -3.89 -8.68
N VAL A 84 -2.74 -4.97 -9.19
CA VAL A 84 -1.36 -5.37 -8.85
C VAL A 84 -0.46 -5.27 -10.06
N ASN A 85 0.82 -4.94 -9.88
CA ASN A 85 1.81 -4.95 -10.96
C ASN A 85 2.27 -6.36 -11.33
N GLY A 86 1.33 -7.17 -11.80
CA GLY A 86 1.60 -8.51 -12.27
C GLY A 86 0.48 -9.05 -13.15
N GLY A 87 0.84 -9.98 -14.03
CA GLY A 87 -0.08 -10.56 -15.00
C GLY A 87 -0.35 -9.65 -16.19
N THR A 88 -1.62 -9.43 -16.54
CA THR A 88 -2.01 -8.60 -17.70
C THR A 88 -3.07 -7.57 -17.35
N VAL A 89 -3.15 -6.48 -18.11
CA VAL A 89 -4.24 -5.50 -17.98
C VAL A 89 -5.61 -6.17 -18.14
N THR A 90 -6.60 -5.66 -17.44
CA THR A 90 -7.93 -6.31 -17.35
C THR A 90 -8.91 -5.87 -18.44
N GLY A 91 -8.56 -4.84 -19.22
CA GLY A 91 -9.35 -4.34 -20.35
C GLY A 91 -10.18 -3.09 -20.03
N THR A 92 -9.93 -2.43 -18.89
CA THR A 92 -10.46 -1.10 -18.60
C THR A 92 -9.54 -0.01 -19.15
N ASP A 93 -10.08 1.19 -19.41
CA ASP A 93 -9.30 2.29 -19.97
C ASP A 93 -8.22 2.76 -18.98
N ASP A 94 -7.12 3.35 -19.45
CA ASP A 94 -6.08 3.99 -18.63
C ASP A 94 -5.37 3.08 -17.59
N GLU A 95 -5.37 1.76 -17.78
CA GLU A 95 -4.61 0.85 -16.92
C GLU A 95 -3.09 0.99 -17.10
N PRO A 96 -2.29 1.01 -16.02
CA PRO A 96 -0.84 0.94 -16.14
C PRO A 96 -0.41 -0.42 -16.71
N ALA A 97 0.65 -0.45 -17.52
CA ALA A 97 1.18 -1.71 -18.03
C ALA A 97 1.63 -2.60 -16.86
N ARG A 98 1.23 -3.89 -16.88
CA ARG A 98 1.75 -4.89 -15.94
C ARG A 98 3.12 -5.35 -16.43
N ASN A 99 4.16 -5.06 -15.66
CA ASN A 99 5.55 -5.36 -16.00
C ASN A 99 6.34 -6.02 -14.87
N GLY A 100 5.73 -6.21 -13.70
CA GLY A 100 6.27 -7.01 -12.60
C GLY A 100 5.62 -8.38 -12.49
N ASP A 101 5.91 -9.05 -11.37
CA ASP A 101 5.32 -10.33 -10.99
C ASP A 101 4.55 -10.24 -9.65
N ALA A 102 4.11 -9.02 -9.28
CA ALA A 102 3.34 -8.80 -8.07
C ALA A 102 2.03 -9.59 -8.11
N GLY A 103 1.51 -9.93 -6.93
CA GLY A 103 0.27 -10.68 -6.80
C GLY A 103 -0.38 -10.46 -5.45
N ALA A 104 -1.66 -10.81 -5.34
CA ALA A 104 -2.44 -10.60 -4.14
C ALA A 104 -3.26 -11.83 -3.73
N THR A 105 -3.60 -11.87 -2.45
CA THR A 105 -4.58 -12.80 -1.89
C THR A 105 -5.32 -12.13 -0.74
N ILE A 106 -6.47 -12.69 -0.35
CA ILE A 106 -7.27 -12.16 0.75
C ILE A 106 -7.30 -13.19 1.87
N VAL A 107 -6.76 -12.81 3.03
CA VAL A 107 -6.77 -13.64 4.24
C VAL A 107 -7.86 -13.14 5.18
N THR A 108 -8.64 -14.07 5.73
CA THR A 108 -9.66 -13.73 6.73
C THR A 108 -9.06 -13.79 8.13
N GLY A 109 -9.07 -12.67 8.86
CA GLY A 109 -8.47 -12.53 10.18
C GLY A 109 -8.35 -11.06 10.58
N THR A 110 -7.90 -10.78 11.81
CA THR A 110 -7.51 -9.41 12.19
C THR A 110 -6.16 -9.05 11.60
N PHE A 111 -5.87 -7.75 11.44
CA PHE A 111 -4.57 -7.29 10.94
C PHE A 111 -3.39 -7.84 11.76
N ALA A 112 -3.55 -7.95 13.09
CA ALA A 112 -2.56 -8.54 13.98
C ALA A 112 -2.43 -10.07 13.82
N SER A 113 -3.52 -10.80 13.53
CA SER A 113 -3.47 -12.26 13.42
C SER A 113 -2.81 -12.79 12.14
N VAL A 114 -2.69 -11.95 11.10
CA VAL A 114 -2.00 -12.32 9.86
C VAL A 114 -0.52 -12.00 10.03
N THR A 115 0.25 -12.97 10.52
CA THR A 115 1.65 -12.78 10.90
C THR A 115 2.65 -13.28 9.86
N THR A 116 2.20 -13.99 8.83
CA THR A 116 3.09 -14.52 7.78
C THR A 116 2.38 -14.66 6.43
N ALA A 117 3.16 -14.55 5.35
CA ALA A 117 2.78 -14.89 3.98
C ALA A 117 3.07 -16.35 3.60
N GLU A 118 3.67 -17.14 4.50
CA GLU A 118 4.06 -18.52 4.21
C GLU A 118 2.85 -19.38 3.82
N GLY A 119 2.99 -20.16 2.74
CA GLY A 119 1.96 -21.06 2.23
C GLY A 119 0.79 -20.37 1.51
N LEU A 120 0.80 -19.03 1.40
CA LEU A 120 -0.19 -18.30 0.63
C LEU A 120 0.04 -18.45 -0.87
N THR A 121 -1.06 -18.45 -1.63
CA THR A 121 -1.04 -18.40 -3.10
C THR A 121 -1.53 -17.04 -3.55
N PHE A 122 -0.77 -16.41 -4.44
CA PHE A 122 -1.00 -15.05 -4.92
C PHE A 122 -1.51 -15.08 -6.35
N ALA A 123 -2.68 -14.48 -6.57
CA ALA A 123 -3.24 -14.25 -7.89
C ALA A 123 -2.64 -12.97 -8.49
N GLN A 124 -2.54 -12.92 -9.81
CA GLN A 124 -2.17 -11.72 -10.56
C GLN A 124 -3.40 -11.18 -11.29
N ASP A 125 -3.31 -9.95 -11.81
CA ASP A 125 -4.34 -9.44 -12.70
C ASP A 125 -4.34 -10.24 -14.02
N ALA A 126 -5.52 -10.41 -14.60
CA ALA A 126 -5.73 -11.16 -15.83
C ALA A 126 -6.79 -10.47 -16.70
N ASP A 127 -6.91 -10.91 -17.95
CA ASP A 127 -7.98 -10.44 -18.84
C ASP A 127 -9.35 -10.50 -18.15
N ALA A 128 -10.05 -9.37 -18.10
CA ALA A 128 -11.33 -9.16 -17.42
C ALA A 128 -11.37 -9.49 -15.91
N SER A 129 -10.24 -9.65 -15.22
CA SER A 129 -10.20 -10.05 -13.81
C SER A 129 -9.04 -9.42 -13.02
N PHE A 130 -9.36 -8.68 -11.96
CA PHE A 130 -8.36 -8.22 -10.98
C PHE A 130 -8.02 -9.32 -9.97
N ALA A 131 -6.78 -9.31 -9.45
CA ALA A 131 -6.33 -10.21 -8.38
C ALA A 131 -7.12 -10.02 -7.09
N ILE A 132 -7.48 -8.77 -6.77
CA ILE A 132 -8.46 -8.44 -5.75
C ILE A 132 -9.82 -8.26 -6.44
N PRO A 133 -10.79 -9.17 -6.24
CA PRO A 133 -12.07 -9.10 -6.93
C PRO A 133 -12.83 -7.81 -6.61
N THR A 134 -13.45 -7.23 -7.63
CA THR A 134 -14.34 -6.06 -7.49
C THR A 134 -15.78 -6.49 -7.23
N GLY A 135 -16.62 -5.53 -6.84
CA GLY A 135 -18.02 -5.77 -6.50
C GLY A 135 -18.22 -6.00 -5.00
N SER A 136 -19.41 -5.60 -4.51
CA SER A 136 -19.79 -5.75 -3.11
C SER A 136 -19.58 -7.19 -2.65
N ASP A 137 -18.97 -7.35 -1.47
CA ASP A 137 -18.78 -8.63 -0.77
C ASP A 137 -17.79 -9.61 -1.42
N ASN A 138 -17.16 -9.26 -2.54
CA ASN A 138 -16.18 -10.12 -3.21
C ASN A 138 -14.73 -9.87 -2.78
N GLY A 139 -14.37 -8.59 -2.59
CA GLY A 139 -13.00 -8.16 -2.29
C GLY A 139 -12.87 -7.60 -0.88
N TRP A 140 -12.53 -6.31 -0.81
CA TRP A 140 -12.26 -5.61 0.44
C TRP A 140 -13.45 -4.82 1.00
N TYR A 141 -14.55 -4.67 0.25
CA TYR A 141 -15.64 -3.75 0.60
C TYR A 141 -17.06 -4.31 0.38
N ASN A 142 -18.01 -3.77 1.14
CA ASN A 142 -19.45 -3.86 0.89
C ASN A 142 -19.94 -2.53 0.31
N TYR A 143 -20.91 -2.57 -0.58
CA TYR A 143 -21.62 -1.38 -1.07
C TYR A 143 -23.10 -1.45 -0.70
N ASN A 144 -23.58 -0.44 0.03
CA ASN A 144 -24.99 -0.27 0.33
C ASN A 144 -25.64 0.71 -0.68
N PRO A 145 -26.44 0.22 -1.65
CA PRO A 145 -27.04 1.06 -2.68
C PRO A 145 -28.18 1.95 -2.15
N GLN A 146 -28.75 1.67 -0.97
CA GLN A 146 -29.85 2.48 -0.42
C GLN A 146 -29.35 3.84 0.06
N VAL A 147 -28.13 3.87 0.58
CA VAL A 147 -27.48 5.08 1.12
C VAL A 147 -26.24 5.49 0.33
N ASN A 148 -25.84 4.72 -0.69
CA ASN A 148 -24.65 4.92 -1.51
C ASN A 148 -23.33 4.93 -0.72
N ILE A 149 -23.21 4.02 0.25
CA ILE A 149 -22.04 3.93 1.12
C ILE A 149 -21.18 2.72 0.75
N ILE A 150 -19.86 2.91 0.69
CA ILE A 150 -18.85 1.85 0.56
C ILE A 150 -18.17 1.68 1.92
N THR A 151 -18.23 0.49 2.52
CA THR A 151 -17.54 0.20 3.78
C THR A 151 -16.54 -0.93 3.61
N PRO A 152 -15.31 -0.82 4.15
CA PRO A 152 -14.41 -1.96 4.23
C PRO A 152 -15.07 -3.13 4.96
N ILE A 153 -14.80 -4.36 4.52
CA ILE A 153 -15.29 -5.58 5.17
C ILE A 153 -14.32 -5.90 6.32
N PRO A 154 -14.80 -5.90 7.58
CA PRO A 154 -13.95 -6.25 8.71
C PRO A 154 -13.35 -7.65 8.56
N GLY A 155 -12.07 -7.76 8.89
CA GLY A 155 -11.35 -9.01 8.89
C GLY A 155 -10.91 -9.52 7.51
N LYS A 156 -10.93 -8.66 6.48
CA LYS A 156 -10.32 -8.94 5.17
C LYS A 156 -8.96 -8.26 5.07
N ILE A 157 -7.90 -9.04 5.22
CA ILE A 157 -6.52 -8.57 5.08
C ILE A 157 -6.03 -8.91 3.69
N LEU A 158 -5.63 -7.89 2.94
CA LEU A 158 -5.04 -8.06 1.62
C LEU A 158 -3.56 -8.36 1.83
N VAL A 159 -3.07 -9.47 1.29
CA VAL A 159 -1.65 -9.83 1.37
C VAL A 159 -1.08 -9.83 -0.03
N PHE A 160 0.06 -9.18 -0.19
CA PHE A 160 0.70 -8.96 -1.47
C PHE A 160 2.09 -9.59 -1.50
N LYS A 161 2.45 -10.15 -2.66
CA LYS A 161 3.84 -10.31 -3.09
C LYS A 161 4.19 -9.08 -3.93
N THR A 162 5.25 -8.36 -3.60
CA THR A 162 5.70 -7.16 -4.33
C THR A 162 6.48 -7.55 -5.59
N THR A 163 6.76 -6.57 -6.46
CA THR A 163 7.58 -6.76 -7.67
C THR A 163 9.03 -7.11 -7.37
N ALA A 164 9.54 -6.75 -6.19
CA ALA A 164 10.87 -7.15 -5.71
C ALA A 164 10.92 -8.57 -5.12
N GLY A 165 9.77 -9.23 -4.96
CA GLY A 165 9.66 -10.55 -4.33
C GLY A 165 9.54 -10.52 -2.81
N ASN A 166 9.28 -9.35 -2.23
CA ASN A 166 8.98 -9.15 -0.82
C ASN A 166 7.48 -9.35 -0.55
N TYR A 167 7.07 -9.20 0.71
CA TYR A 167 5.67 -9.34 1.09
C TYR A 167 5.17 -8.14 1.88
N ALA A 168 3.91 -7.78 1.64
CA ALA A 168 3.18 -6.77 2.40
C ALA A 168 1.80 -7.28 2.81
N LYS A 169 1.25 -6.78 3.90
CA LYS A 169 -0.18 -6.92 4.24
C LYS A 169 -0.82 -5.54 4.40
N VAL A 170 -2.07 -5.42 3.99
CA VAL A 170 -2.85 -4.18 4.02
C VAL A 170 -4.22 -4.43 4.66
N GLU A 171 -4.63 -3.50 5.51
CA GLU A 171 -5.99 -3.37 6.02
C GLU A 171 -6.56 -2.03 5.57
N ILE A 172 -7.61 -2.06 4.74
CA ILE A 172 -8.31 -0.84 4.32
C ILE A 172 -9.21 -0.36 5.45
N LEU A 173 -9.02 0.89 5.88
CA LEU A 173 -9.75 1.50 6.99
C LEU A 173 -10.88 2.41 6.51
N SER A 174 -10.68 3.11 5.39
CA SER A 174 -11.66 4.04 4.82
C SER A 174 -11.53 4.18 3.31
N TYR A 175 -12.64 4.50 2.67
CA TYR A 175 -12.76 4.93 1.27
C TYR A 175 -13.02 6.44 1.12
N TYR A 176 -13.24 7.13 2.23
CA TYR A 176 -13.63 8.54 2.28
C TYR A 176 -12.52 9.40 2.90
N GLU A 177 -12.40 10.63 2.39
CA GLU A 177 -11.39 11.60 2.79
C GLU A 177 -11.48 11.88 4.29
N ASN A 178 -10.33 11.88 4.96
CA ASN A 178 -10.15 12.04 6.40
C ASN A 178 -10.74 10.91 7.27
N ALA A 179 -11.12 9.79 6.65
CA ALA A 179 -11.60 8.59 7.34
C ALA A 179 -12.69 8.86 8.41
N PRO A 180 -13.84 9.47 8.03
CA PRO A 180 -14.95 9.69 8.94
C PRO A 180 -15.45 8.36 9.52
N ALA A 181 -15.71 8.33 10.83
CA ALA A 181 -16.24 7.14 11.50
C ALA A 181 -17.64 6.72 10.99
N ASN A 182 -18.41 7.68 10.48
CA ASN A 182 -19.72 7.47 9.86
C ASN A 182 -19.75 8.28 8.55
N PRO A 183 -19.32 7.70 7.42
CA PRO A 183 -19.25 8.43 6.16
C PRO A 183 -20.64 8.83 5.66
N ASP A 184 -20.78 10.08 5.23
CA ASP A 184 -21.93 10.62 4.51
C ASP A 184 -21.54 10.90 3.05
N PRO A 185 -22.03 10.12 2.08
CA PRO A 185 -21.66 10.29 0.67
C PRO A 185 -22.17 11.59 0.04
N GLN A 186 -22.97 12.40 0.75
CA GLN A 186 -23.37 13.75 0.31
C GLN A 186 -22.33 14.82 0.65
N THR A 187 -21.52 14.62 1.69
CA THR A 187 -20.56 15.63 2.18
C THR A 187 -19.13 15.14 2.19
N ASP A 188 -18.92 13.84 2.36
CA ASP A 188 -17.60 13.22 2.42
C ASP A 188 -17.17 12.76 1.03
N ALA A 189 -16.04 13.26 0.58
CA ALA A 189 -15.48 12.88 -0.71
C ALA A 189 -15.03 11.41 -0.66
N GLY A 190 -15.65 10.56 -1.49
CA GLY A 190 -15.19 9.18 -1.69
C GLY A 190 -13.94 9.11 -2.58
N ARG A 191 -13.35 7.91 -2.69
CA ARG A 191 -12.10 7.63 -3.45
C ARG A 191 -10.85 8.17 -2.78
N TYR A 192 -10.85 8.26 -1.47
CA TYR A 192 -9.67 8.58 -0.66
C TYR A 192 -9.43 7.43 0.30
N TYR A 193 -8.43 6.62 -0.03
CA TYR A 193 -8.09 5.47 0.79
C TYR A 193 -7.31 5.90 2.02
N THR A 194 -7.72 5.34 3.15
CA THR A 194 -6.88 5.26 4.36
C THR A 194 -6.68 3.79 4.67
N PHE A 195 -5.44 3.37 4.86
CA PHE A 195 -5.10 1.97 5.13
C PHE A 195 -3.85 1.84 6.00
N ASN A 196 -3.81 0.78 6.79
CA ASN A 196 -2.58 0.33 7.44
C ASN A 196 -1.87 -0.65 6.53
N TYR A 197 -0.53 -0.66 6.55
CA TYR A 197 0.25 -1.72 5.96
C TYR A 197 1.43 -2.15 6.83
N VAL A 198 1.86 -3.40 6.63
CA VAL A 198 3.17 -3.89 7.08
C VAL A 198 3.90 -4.42 5.86
N TYR A 199 5.16 -4.03 5.68
CA TYR A 199 6.04 -4.48 4.61
C TYR A 199 7.29 -5.13 5.20
N ASN A 200 7.68 -6.29 4.68
CA ASN A 200 8.94 -6.94 5.04
C ASN A 200 10.03 -6.62 3.99
N PRO A 201 11.05 -5.81 4.32
CA PRO A 201 12.11 -5.44 3.38
C PRO A 201 13.10 -6.57 3.07
N ASN A 202 13.05 -7.69 3.78
CA ASN A 202 13.96 -8.82 3.59
C ASN A 202 13.44 -9.76 2.50
N VAL A 203 14.12 -9.76 1.36
CA VAL A 203 13.74 -10.56 0.18
C VAL A 203 13.62 -12.04 0.55
N GLY A 204 12.45 -12.63 0.26
CA GLY A 204 12.18 -14.05 0.51
C GLY A 204 11.74 -14.39 1.94
N GLU A 205 11.82 -13.45 2.89
CA GLU A 205 11.22 -13.64 4.21
C GLU A 205 9.72 -13.39 4.16
N THR A 206 8.95 -14.24 4.84
CA THR A 206 7.48 -14.19 4.82
C THR A 206 6.87 -13.61 6.08
N SER A 207 7.67 -13.31 7.11
CA SER A 207 7.18 -12.76 8.39
C SER A 207 6.64 -11.34 8.24
N PHE A 208 5.60 -11.02 9.00
CA PHE A 208 5.08 -9.65 9.20
C PHE A 208 5.33 -9.14 10.63
N GLU A 209 6.24 -9.80 11.35
CA GLU A 209 6.67 -9.52 12.72
C GLU A 209 8.20 -9.49 12.81
#